data_AF-A0A2N3AB52-F1
#
_entry.id   AF-A0A2N3AB52-F1
#
_cell.length_a   1.000
_cell.length_b   1.000
_cell.length_c   1.000
_cell.angle_alpha   90.00
_cell.angle_beta   90.00
_cell.angle_gamma   90.00
#
_symmetry.space_group_name_H-M   'P 1'
#
loop_
_entity.id
_entity.type
_entity.pdbx_description
1 polymer ?
#
loop_
_entity_poly.entity_id
_entity_poly.type
_entity_poly.pdbx_seq_one_letter_code
_entity_poly.pdbx_strand_id
1 'polypeptide(L)'
;MLKTMLINIYKKVMHKTDIQYLRCIKYHQNTSIMHNLSSNFDKFFNITKSIFKNRINEFNNFYSYRNKPKMSDCQIIALAITGESIGIDSESYFWAKLKNDYTKEFPNLIDRCNYNRRRKRLYPFIIELNKIIADDLNQNENVYLVDSIPVPVCQIAREKSSKICKENYDTAPDKGYSAVSKAYYYGYKLHVVASNKGVFHSMDLTKASVHDVNYLSDIKYSGLNNCTLIADRGYLSSSYQLDLFNSCQINLQTPKRMNQHVYKPFPFVFRKARMFTKIKKAKRGTLYFAEDFLSYGTAKAVAKALERHEQKDVIERISRGIYSRIDVDPIIGSLKPSTEAIAEAIRKRDKARIMLTGAAALNALGLSTQIPMNVVYLTDGAARKINLGKRKILFKKTSPKNLSAIGKISGLVIQALKEIGKDKVTEQEIQLILKHLESEDPYRLEQDIRLAPEWIRIIMRKALKNK
;
A
#
# COMPACT_ATOMS: atom_id res chain seq x y z
N MET A 1 25.72 24.15 3.36
CA MET A 1 25.60 23.76 1.94
C MET A 1 24.68 22.54 1.75
N LEU A 2 24.90 21.41 2.45
CA LEU A 2 24.00 20.23 2.44
C LEU A 2 22.56 20.51 2.93
N LYS A 3 22.36 21.36 3.94
CA LYS A 3 21.03 21.76 4.45
C LYS A 3 20.22 22.56 3.42
N THR A 4 20.89 23.42 2.65
CA THR A 4 20.31 24.20 1.55
C THR A 4 20.00 23.31 0.33
N MET A 5 20.80 22.26 0.14
CA MET A 5 20.68 21.25 -0.90
C MET A 5 19.49 20.31 -0.62
N LEU A 6 19.32 19.84 0.62
CA LEU A 6 18.14 19.10 1.08
C LEU A 6 16.85 19.90 0.89
N ILE A 7 16.85 21.18 1.24
CA ILE A 7 15.72 22.09 0.99
C ILE A 7 15.44 22.22 -0.51
N ASN A 8 16.46 22.26 -1.37
CA ASN A 8 16.29 22.35 -2.82
C ASN A 8 15.85 21.03 -3.47
N ILE A 9 16.29 19.87 -2.96
CA ILE A 9 15.83 18.54 -3.38
C ILE A 9 14.37 18.34 -2.94
N TYR A 10 14.03 18.64 -1.68
CA TYR A 10 12.64 18.61 -1.20
C TYR A 10 11.76 19.55 -2.02
N LYS A 11 12.22 20.78 -2.28
CA LYS A 11 11.50 21.74 -3.12
C LYS A 11 11.31 21.25 -4.55
N LYS A 12 12.24 20.46 -5.14
CA LYS A 12 12.15 19.92 -6.52
C LYS A 12 11.36 18.63 -6.62
N VAL A 13 11.51 17.73 -5.66
CA VAL A 13 10.73 16.49 -5.55
C VAL A 13 9.27 16.84 -5.34
N MET A 14 8.94 17.75 -4.40
CA MET A 14 7.59 18.27 -4.21
C MET A 14 7.08 19.06 -5.43
N HIS A 15 7.94 19.83 -6.13
CA HIS A 15 7.51 20.56 -7.33
C HIS A 15 7.18 19.69 -8.55
N LYS A 16 7.68 18.46 -8.59
CA LYS A 16 7.58 17.59 -9.76
C LYS A 16 6.75 16.33 -9.48
N THR A 17 6.46 15.99 -8.22
CA THR A 17 5.30 15.14 -7.89
C THR A 17 3.99 15.83 -8.30
N ASP A 18 3.92 17.17 -8.28
CA ASP A 18 2.82 17.95 -8.85
C ASP A 18 2.72 17.88 -10.39
N ILE A 19 3.74 17.33 -11.08
CA ILE A 19 3.83 17.27 -12.56
C ILE A 19 3.87 15.83 -13.09
N GLN A 20 3.99 14.80 -12.25
CA GLN A 20 3.81 13.41 -12.68
C GLN A 20 2.35 12.97 -12.60
N TYR A 21 1.57 13.53 -13.51
CA TYR A 21 0.30 12.96 -13.93
C TYR A 21 0.54 11.57 -14.53
N LEU A 22 0.45 10.53 -13.70
CA LEU A 22 -0.10 9.29 -14.18
C LEU A 22 -1.58 9.57 -14.51
N ARG A 23 -1.92 9.60 -15.80
CA ARG A 23 -3.29 9.33 -16.25
C ARG A 23 -3.67 7.94 -15.74
N CYS A 24 -4.18 7.87 -14.52
CA CYS A 24 -4.96 6.72 -14.07
C CYS A 24 -6.37 6.94 -14.61
N ILE A 25 -6.61 6.41 -15.81
CA ILE A 25 -7.96 6.31 -16.36
C ILE A 25 -8.68 5.21 -15.59
N LYS A 26 -9.74 5.65 -14.89
CA LYS A 26 -10.94 4.94 -14.42
C LYS A 26 -10.94 4.22 -13.06
N TYR A 27 -11.94 4.67 -12.28
CA TYR A 27 -12.56 4.15 -11.05
C TYR A 27 -11.79 4.30 -9.73
N HIS A 28 -11.72 5.53 -9.21
CA HIS A 28 -11.92 5.74 -7.77
C HIS A 28 -13.42 5.87 -7.52
N GLN A 29 -14.07 4.78 -7.11
CA GLN A 29 -15.36 4.87 -6.44
C GLN A 29 -15.10 5.30 -4.98
N ASN A 30 -15.50 6.54 -4.68
CA ASN A 30 -15.84 7.10 -3.37
C ASN A 30 -15.01 6.64 -2.16
N THR A 31 -13.86 7.27 -1.94
CA THR A 31 -13.28 7.40 -0.60
C THR A 31 -13.87 8.63 0.09
N SER A 32 -15.13 8.56 0.52
CA SER A 32 -15.74 9.55 1.41
C SER A 32 -15.48 9.15 2.86
N ILE A 33 -14.27 9.42 3.36
CA ILE A 33 -14.10 9.66 4.79
C ILE A 33 -14.76 11.02 5.03
N MET A 34 -15.99 11.06 5.57
CA MET A 34 -16.59 12.30 6.06
C MET A 34 -15.93 12.70 7.39
N HIS A 35 -14.66 13.08 7.33
CA HIS A 35 -14.24 14.21 8.14
C HIS A 35 -14.80 15.44 7.42
N ASN A 36 -15.63 16.26 8.09
CA ASN A 36 -16.09 17.49 7.49
C ASN A 36 -14.84 18.32 7.12
N LEU A 37 -14.59 18.46 5.81
CA LEU A 37 -13.43 19.15 5.27
C LEU A 37 -13.31 20.55 5.88
N SER A 38 -14.44 21.25 6.04
CA SER A 38 -14.50 22.55 6.71
C SER A 38 -14.10 22.45 8.18
N SER A 39 -14.60 21.46 8.94
CA SER A 39 -14.21 21.29 10.34
C SER A 39 -12.71 21.01 10.53
N ASN A 40 -12.12 20.17 9.66
CA ASN A 40 -10.68 19.91 9.69
C ASN A 40 -9.90 21.18 9.31
N PHE A 41 -10.34 21.89 8.28
CA PHE A 41 -9.76 23.17 7.89
C PHE A 41 -9.76 24.17 9.04
N ASP A 42 -10.87 24.33 9.75
CA ASP A 42 -10.99 25.26 10.87
C ASP A 42 -10.05 24.89 12.01
N LYS A 43 -9.94 23.59 12.34
CA LYS A 43 -8.97 23.10 13.32
C LYS A 43 -7.54 23.44 12.92
N PHE A 44 -7.13 23.08 11.69
CA PHE A 44 -5.77 23.35 11.22
C PHE A 44 -5.49 24.85 11.10
N PHE A 45 -6.48 25.65 10.74
CA PHE A 45 -6.37 27.11 10.68
C PHE A 45 -6.13 27.71 12.07
N ASN A 46 -6.91 27.29 13.07
CA ASN A 46 -6.75 27.74 14.45
C ASN A 46 -5.41 27.31 15.05
N ILE A 47 -4.98 26.06 14.80
CA ILE A 47 -3.67 25.56 15.22
C ILE A 47 -2.55 26.38 14.56
N THR A 48 -2.62 26.61 13.25
CA THR A 48 -1.62 27.38 12.51
C THR A 48 -1.51 28.80 13.07
N LYS A 49 -2.65 29.46 13.33
CA LYS A 49 -2.66 30.81 13.92
C LYS A 49 -2.09 30.84 15.32
N SER A 50 -2.44 29.86 16.16
CA SER A 50 -1.95 29.78 17.54
C SER A 50 -0.43 29.62 17.58
N ILE A 51 0.12 28.70 16.77
CA ILE A 51 1.56 28.41 16.72
C ILE A 51 2.35 29.60 16.17
N PHE A 52 1.82 30.28 15.15
CA PHE A 52 2.53 31.39 14.49
C PHE A 52 2.07 32.79 14.90
N LYS A 53 1.36 32.94 16.03
CA LYS A 53 0.75 34.21 16.47
C LYS A 53 1.70 35.41 16.41
N ASN A 54 2.97 35.21 16.75
CA ASN A 54 3.99 36.28 16.80
C ASN A 54 4.69 36.54 15.44
N ARG A 55 4.37 35.77 14.39
CA ARG A 55 5.00 35.83 13.07
C ARG A 55 4.01 36.16 11.95
N ILE A 56 2.74 36.34 12.30
CA ILE A 56 1.67 36.69 11.37
C ILE A 56 1.18 38.11 11.65
N ASN A 57 0.79 38.82 10.60
CA ASN A 57 0.12 40.12 10.73
C ASN A 57 -1.35 39.96 11.15
N GLU A 58 -2.03 41.09 11.35
CA GLU A 58 -3.47 41.15 11.68
C GLU A 58 -4.38 40.41 10.70
N PHE A 59 -3.91 40.19 9.46
CA PHE A 59 -4.62 39.44 8.42
C PHE A 59 -4.20 37.97 8.32
N ASN A 60 -3.47 37.43 9.30
CA ASN A 60 -2.95 36.07 9.35
C ASN A 60 -2.00 35.72 8.18
N ASN A 61 -1.18 36.69 7.75
CA ASN A 61 -0.17 36.50 6.71
C ASN A 61 1.25 36.60 7.28
N PHE A 62 2.18 35.79 6.77
CA PHE A 62 3.62 35.88 7.08
C PHE A 62 4.31 36.95 6.24
N TYR A 63 3.73 37.27 5.08
CA TYR A 63 4.24 38.27 4.17
C TYR A 63 3.28 39.45 4.04
N SER A 64 3.84 40.63 3.83
CA SER A 64 3.06 41.81 3.43
C SER A 64 2.61 41.66 1.99
N TYR A 65 1.34 41.97 1.73
CA TYR A 65 0.74 41.99 0.41
C TYR A 65 0.29 43.40 0.08
N ARG A 66 0.53 43.85 -1.16
CA ARG A 66 0.07 45.17 -1.63
C ARG A 66 -1.45 45.33 -1.49
N ASN A 67 -2.19 44.27 -1.84
CA ASN A 67 -3.63 44.19 -1.67
C ASN A 67 -3.96 43.00 -0.76
N LYS A 68 -4.98 43.14 0.10
CA LYS A 68 -5.44 42.06 0.97
C LYS A 68 -5.80 40.82 0.15
N PRO A 69 -5.12 39.68 0.35
CA PRO A 69 -5.41 38.48 -0.43
C PRO A 69 -6.74 37.86 0.00
N LYS A 70 -7.48 37.26 -0.94
CA LYS A 70 -8.76 36.57 -0.66
C LYS A 70 -8.61 35.48 0.42
N MET A 71 -7.49 34.75 0.38
CA MET A 71 -7.10 33.81 1.43
C MET A 71 -5.81 34.28 2.12
N SER A 72 -5.75 34.21 3.43
CA SER A 72 -4.55 34.46 4.22
C SER A 72 -3.53 33.32 4.10
N ASP A 73 -2.26 33.57 4.43
CA ASP A 73 -1.22 32.54 4.39
C ASP A 73 -1.54 31.37 5.35
N CYS A 74 -2.07 31.66 6.54
CA CYS A 74 -2.53 30.61 7.45
C CYS A 74 -3.65 29.75 6.84
N GLN A 75 -4.57 30.34 6.07
CA GLN A 75 -5.60 29.56 5.36
C GLN A 75 -5.00 28.71 4.23
N ILE A 76 -3.96 29.18 3.54
CA ILE A 76 -3.25 28.37 2.53
C ILE A 76 -2.59 27.16 3.18
N ILE A 77 -1.91 27.34 4.32
CA ILE A 77 -1.28 26.26 5.09
C ILE A 77 -2.34 25.27 5.58
N ALA A 78 -3.43 25.77 6.20
CA ALA A 78 -4.51 24.94 6.71
C ALA A 78 -5.17 24.12 5.61
N LEU A 79 -5.42 24.72 4.43
CA LEU A 79 -6.02 24.01 3.30
C LEU A 79 -5.10 22.91 2.75
N ALA A 80 -3.78 23.17 2.71
CA ALA A 80 -2.80 22.16 2.31
C ALA A 80 -2.84 20.95 3.25
N ILE A 81 -2.76 21.19 4.56
CA ILE A 81 -2.80 20.12 5.57
C ILE A 81 -4.14 19.39 5.56
N THR A 82 -5.24 20.12 5.33
CA THR A 82 -6.58 19.53 5.23
C THR A 82 -6.63 18.50 4.10
N GLY A 83 -6.16 18.86 2.90
CA GLY A 83 -6.15 17.96 1.74
C GLY A 83 -5.35 16.68 1.98
N GLU A 84 -4.18 16.80 2.60
CA GLU A 84 -3.35 15.66 2.99
C GLU A 84 -4.02 14.79 4.08
N SER A 85 -4.64 15.41 5.08
CA SER A 85 -5.26 14.71 6.22
C SER A 85 -6.44 13.82 5.81
N ILE A 86 -7.14 14.17 4.74
CA ILE A 86 -8.26 13.41 4.19
C ILE A 86 -7.84 12.40 3.12
N GLY A 87 -6.54 12.33 2.79
CA GLY A 87 -5.98 11.37 1.84
C GLY A 87 -6.41 11.62 0.40
N ILE A 88 -6.61 12.89 0.00
CA ILE A 88 -6.88 13.21 -1.41
C ILE A 88 -5.56 13.39 -2.15
N ASP A 89 -5.16 12.36 -2.88
CA ASP A 89 -3.91 12.34 -3.65
C ASP A 89 -4.00 13.10 -5.00
N SER A 90 -5.16 13.67 -5.34
CA SER A 90 -5.40 14.37 -6.61
C SER A 90 -5.81 15.81 -6.37
N GLU A 91 -4.93 16.76 -6.73
CA GLU A 91 -5.22 18.19 -6.61
C GLU A 91 -6.42 18.61 -7.45
N SER A 92 -6.56 18.07 -8.67
CA SER A 92 -7.70 18.37 -9.53
C SER A 92 -9.02 17.95 -8.89
N TYR A 93 -9.04 16.77 -8.25
CA TYR A 93 -10.20 16.30 -7.52
C TYR A 93 -10.47 17.14 -6.26
N PHE A 94 -9.42 17.47 -5.50
CA PHE A 94 -9.54 18.33 -4.32
C PHE A 94 -10.16 19.69 -4.68
N TRP A 95 -9.69 20.32 -5.76
CA TRP A 95 -10.24 21.60 -6.24
C TRP A 95 -11.68 21.48 -6.73
N ALA A 96 -12.03 20.42 -7.45
CA ALA A 96 -13.40 20.18 -7.89
C ALA A 96 -14.34 20.02 -6.69
N LYS A 97 -13.91 19.25 -5.67
CA LYS A 97 -14.65 19.05 -4.42
C LYS A 97 -14.89 20.35 -3.66
N LEU A 98 -13.86 21.18 -3.50
CA LEU A 98 -14.00 22.49 -2.86
C LEU A 98 -14.97 23.42 -3.60
N LYS A 99 -14.95 23.41 -4.93
CA LYS A 99 -15.83 24.26 -5.76
C LYS A 99 -17.28 23.82 -5.78
N ASN A 100 -17.52 22.51 -5.80
CA ASN A 100 -18.87 21.95 -5.98
C ASN A 100 -19.57 21.67 -4.65
N ASP A 101 -18.84 21.08 -3.70
CA ASP A 101 -19.45 20.53 -2.48
C ASP A 101 -19.33 21.48 -1.29
N TYR A 102 -18.34 22.39 -1.31
CA TYR A 102 -18.01 23.29 -0.20
C TYR A 102 -17.95 24.78 -0.61
N THR A 103 -18.73 25.17 -1.61
CA THR A 103 -18.74 26.56 -2.12
C THR A 103 -19.11 27.58 -1.03
N LYS A 104 -20.02 27.19 -0.13
CA LYS A 104 -20.52 28.05 0.96
C LYS A 104 -19.47 28.25 2.06
N GLU A 105 -18.70 27.19 2.34
CA GLU A 105 -17.68 27.16 3.38
C GLU A 105 -16.35 27.78 2.92
N PHE A 106 -16.07 27.76 1.61
CA PHE A 106 -14.88 28.38 1.01
C PHE A 106 -15.23 29.49 0.01
N PRO A 107 -15.94 30.56 0.43
CA PRO A 107 -16.39 31.62 -0.48
C PRO A 107 -15.23 32.43 -1.08
N ASN A 108 -14.08 32.43 -0.41
CA ASN A 108 -12.87 33.16 -0.81
C ASN A 108 -11.82 32.28 -1.51
N LEU A 109 -12.20 31.09 -1.99
CA LEU A 109 -11.29 30.16 -2.65
C LEU A 109 -10.56 30.83 -3.82
N ILE A 110 -9.23 30.79 -3.80
CA ILE A 110 -8.41 31.34 -4.88
C ILE A 110 -8.23 30.34 -6.03
N ASP A 111 -7.78 30.85 -7.17
CA ASP A 111 -7.40 29.99 -8.30
C ASP A 111 -6.30 28.99 -7.91
N ARG A 112 -6.39 27.77 -8.46
CA ARG A 112 -5.48 26.66 -8.17
C ARG A 112 -4.02 27.03 -8.43
N CYS A 113 -3.74 27.74 -9.52
CA CYS A 113 -2.37 28.15 -9.85
C CYS A 113 -1.82 29.14 -8.82
N ASN A 114 -2.66 30.06 -8.32
CA ASN A 114 -2.27 31.00 -7.27
C ASN A 114 -2.03 30.26 -5.94
N TYR A 115 -2.92 29.33 -5.57
CA TYR A 115 -2.73 28.48 -4.41
C TYR A 115 -1.40 27.72 -4.47
N ASN A 116 -1.10 27.03 -5.57
CA ASN A 116 0.13 26.24 -5.69
C ASN A 116 1.39 27.11 -5.57
N ARG A 117 1.39 28.31 -6.17
CA ARG A 117 2.49 29.28 -6.03
C ARG A 117 2.69 29.71 -4.56
N ARG A 118 1.60 30.01 -3.86
CA ARG A 118 1.65 30.44 -2.44
C ARG A 118 2.02 29.29 -1.51
N ARG A 119 1.43 28.10 -1.68
CA ARG A 119 1.77 26.87 -0.96
C ARG A 119 3.26 26.58 -1.06
N LYS A 120 3.84 26.66 -2.26
CA LYS A 120 5.28 26.49 -2.48
C LYS A 120 6.11 27.49 -1.68
N ARG A 121 5.72 28.77 -1.68
CA ARG A 121 6.42 29.80 -0.91
C ARG A 121 6.32 29.55 0.59
N LEU A 122 5.17 29.07 1.06
CA LEU A 122 4.87 28.81 2.47
C LEU A 122 5.38 27.46 2.98
N TYR A 123 5.97 26.63 2.12
CA TYR A 123 6.45 25.29 2.46
C TYR A 123 7.37 25.23 3.71
N PRO A 124 8.30 26.18 3.95
CA PRO A 124 9.09 26.16 5.19
C PRO A 124 8.25 26.22 6.47
N PHE A 125 7.16 27.01 6.46
CA PHE A 125 6.25 27.11 7.61
C PHE A 125 5.40 25.86 7.79
N ILE A 126 5.06 25.15 6.70
CA ILE A 126 4.39 23.84 6.77
C ILE A 126 5.31 22.82 7.46
N ILE A 127 6.60 22.80 7.11
CA ILE A 127 7.58 21.91 7.77
C ILE A 127 7.72 22.26 9.25
N GLU A 128 7.84 23.53 9.58
CA GLU A 128 7.97 24.00 10.96
C GLU A 128 6.73 23.64 11.80
N LEU A 129 5.54 23.85 11.25
CA LEU A 129 4.27 23.47 11.88
C LEU A 129 4.19 21.96 12.14
N ASN A 130 4.53 21.15 11.12
CA ASN A 130 4.55 19.69 11.24
C ASN A 130 5.54 19.24 12.33
N LYS A 131 6.70 19.90 12.42
CA LYS A 131 7.70 19.58 13.44
C LYS A 131 7.18 19.88 14.85
N ILE A 132 6.60 21.05 15.07
CA ILE A 132 6.06 21.46 16.38
C ILE A 132 4.95 20.48 16.82
N ILE A 133 4.03 20.14 15.92
CA ILE A 133 2.94 19.18 16.21
C ILE A 133 3.52 17.78 16.48
N ALA A 134 4.48 17.34 15.68
CA ALA A 134 5.13 16.04 15.86
C ALA A 134 5.88 15.94 17.19
N ASP A 135 6.59 17.00 17.59
CA ASP A 135 7.32 17.07 18.85
C ASP A 135 6.35 16.97 20.04
N ASP A 136 5.22 17.72 20.00
CA ASP A 136 4.16 17.65 21.00
C ASP A 136 3.57 16.23 21.14
N LEU A 137 3.25 15.60 20.00
CA LEU A 137 2.72 14.24 19.97
C LEU A 137 3.73 13.16 20.41
N ASN A 138 5.03 13.47 20.39
CA ASN A 138 6.12 12.57 20.76
C ASN A 138 6.74 12.86 22.13
N GLN A 139 6.28 13.85 22.91
CA GLN A 139 6.93 14.30 24.17
C GLN A 139 7.27 13.20 25.19
N ASN A 140 6.59 12.06 25.14
CA ASN A 140 6.79 10.93 26.06
C ASN A 140 7.30 9.65 25.37
N GLU A 141 7.72 9.74 24.11
CA GLU A 141 8.20 8.59 23.33
C GLU A 141 9.73 8.52 23.38
N ASN A 142 10.24 7.40 23.88
CA ASN A 142 11.68 7.08 23.92
C ASN A 142 12.04 5.87 23.05
N VAL A 143 11.09 5.36 22.25
CA VAL A 143 11.29 4.25 21.33
C VAL A 143 10.82 4.65 19.94
N TYR A 144 11.75 4.64 18.99
CA TYR A 144 11.51 5.00 17.60
C TYR A 144 11.84 3.84 16.67
N LEU A 145 11.21 3.83 15.51
CA LEU A 145 11.38 2.88 14.43
C LEU A 145 11.97 3.61 13.23
N VAL A 146 13.01 3.06 12.63
CA VAL A 146 13.55 3.53 11.34
C VAL A 146 13.38 2.46 10.28
N ASP A 147 12.91 2.89 9.11
CA ASP A 147 12.80 2.03 7.94
C ASP A 147 12.87 2.86 6.64
N SER A 148 13.22 2.21 5.53
CA SER A 148 13.31 2.83 4.22
C SER A 148 12.15 2.42 3.32
N ILE A 149 11.67 3.37 2.51
CA ILE A 149 10.56 3.18 1.56
C ILE A 149 11.07 3.60 0.16
N PRO A 150 10.91 2.77 -0.87
CA PRO A 150 11.32 3.14 -2.22
C PRO A 150 10.41 4.23 -2.78
N VAL A 151 11.00 5.31 -3.29
CA VAL A 151 10.31 6.42 -3.95
C VAL A 151 10.72 6.44 -5.42
N PRO A 152 9.98 5.76 -6.31
CA PRO A 152 10.30 5.74 -7.73
C PRO A 152 10.04 7.10 -8.37
N VAL A 153 11.01 7.58 -9.16
CA VAL A 153 10.88 8.82 -9.95
C VAL A 153 10.27 8.52 -11.32
N CYS A 154 10.59 7.41 -11.95
CA CYS A 154 9.91 6.98 -13.16
C CYS A 154 10.00 5.47 -13.33
N GLN A 155 9.23 4.91 -14.27
CA GLN A 155 9.42 3.54 -14.70
C GLN A 155 10.83 3.39 -15.29
N ILE A 156 11.50 2.26 -15.02
CA ILE A 156 12.88 2.00 -15.47
C ILE A 156 13.05 2.22 -16.98
N ALA A 157 12.04 1.86 -17.79
CA ALA A 157 12.06 2.08 -19.24
C ALA A 157 12.25 3.55 -19.65
N ARG A 158 11.90 4.51 -18.78
CA ARG A 158 12.01 5.96 -19.02
C ARG A 158 13.17 6.62 -18.29
N GLU A 159 14.03 5.86 -17.63
CA GLU A 159 15.18 6.39 -16.89
C GLU A 159 16.10 7.24 -17.77
N LYS A 160 16.49 6.69 -18.93
CA LYS A 160 17.44 7.33 -19.85
C LYS A 160 16.91 8.66 -20.39
N SER A 161 15.61 8.73 -20.67
CA SER A 161 14.94 9.94 -21.20
C SER A 161 14.47 10.91 -20.12
N SER A 162 14.41 10.51 -18.85
CA SER A 162 13.99 11.39 -17.75
C SER A 162 15.02 12.48 -17.49
N LYS A 163 14.56 13.74 -17.43
CA LYS A 163 15.35 14.91 -16.99
C LYS A 163 15.05 15.31 -15.55
N ILE A 164 14.25 14.52 -14.82
CA ILE A 164 13.73 14.87 -13.50
C ILE A 164 14.84 14.70 -12.46
N CYS A 165 15.05 15.74 -11.64
CA CYS A 165 16.02 15.80 -10.55
C CYS A 165 17.48 15.52 -10.96
N LYS A 166 17.84 15.69 -12.23
CA LYS A 166 19.21 15.48 -12.74
C LYS A 166 20.08 16.73 -12.73
N GLU A 167 19.63 17.82 -12.10
CA GLU A 167 20.34 19.10 -12.19
C GLU A 167 21.61 19.13 -11.31
N ASN A 168 21.73 18.25 -10.32
CA ASN A 168 22.95 18.06 -9.53
C ASN A 168 23.24 16.55 -9.38
N TYR A 169 24.44 16.13 -9.78
CA TYR A 169 24.89 14.74 -9.77
C TYR A 169 24.78 14.06 -8.40
N ASP A 170 25.17 14.75 -7.33
CA ASP A 170 25.14 14.21 -5.96
C ASP A 170 23.73 13.94 -5.46
N THR A 171 22.73 14.54 -6.11
CA THR A 171 21.31 14.42 -5.76
C THR A 171 20.49 13.72 -6.82
N ALA A 172 21.13 13.36 -7.95
CA ALA A 172 20.46 12.74 -9.07
C ALA A 172 19.93 11.35 -8.65
N PRO A 173 18.71 10.99 -9.08
CA PRO A 173 18.15 9.69 -8.76
C PRO A 173 18.96 8.58 -9.42
N ASP A 174 18.96 7.42 -8.79
CA ASP A 174 19.73 6.25 -9.21
C ASP A 174 18.90 4.98 -9.08
N LYS A 175 19.46 3.82 -9.46
CA LYS A 175 18.82 2.52 -9.32
C LYS A 175 19.03 1.92 -7.95
N GLY A 176 17.94 1.39 -7.40
CA GLY A 176 17.98 0.56 -6.19
C GLY A 176 17.12 -0.67 -6.36
N TYR A 177 17.39 -1.67 -5.54
CA TYR A 177 16.56 -2.87 -5.45
C TYR A 177 15.63 -2.77 -4.25
N SER A 178 14.34 -2.98 -4.47
CA SER A 178 13.36 -3.11 -3.38
C SER A 178 13.11 -4.58 -3.08
N ALA A 179 13.51 -5.02 -1.88
CA ALA A 179 13.23 -6.38 -1.41
C ALA A 179 11.72 -6.63 -1.22
N VAL A 180 10.93 -5.57 -1.01
CA VAL A 180 9.48 -5.65 -0.84
C VAL A 180 8.78 -5.98 -2.16
N SER A 181 9.11 -5.26 -3.24
CA SER A 181 8.54 -5.52 -4.57
C SER A 181 9.31 -6.56 -5.38
N LYS A 182 10.47 -7.01 -4.87
CA LYS A 182 11.43 -7.88 -5.56
C LYS A 182 11.84 -7.36 -6.94
N ALA A 183 11.91 -6.04 -7.09
CA ALA A 183 12.18 -5.39 -8.35
C ALA A 183 13.15 -4.23 -8.16
N TYR A 184 13.92 -3.95 -9.20
CA TYR A 184 14.65 -2.70 -9.31
C TYR A 184 13.69 -1.54 -9.52
N TYR A 185 14.09 -0.36 -9.08
CA TYR A 185 13.40 0.88 -9.37
C TYR A 185 14.42 2.02 -9.54
N TYR A 186 14.03 3.06 -10.26
CA TYR A 186 14.84 4.26 -10.46
C TYR A 186 14.26 5.41 -9.63
N GLY A 187 15.03 5.95 -8.70
CA GLY A 187 14.58 7.01 -7.81
C GLY A 187 15.38 7.14 -6.51
N TYR A 188 14.66 7.26 -5.39
CA TYR A 188 15.20 7.53 -4.06
C TYR A 188 14.73 6.50 -3.02
N LYS A 189 15.33 6.51 -1.84
CA LYS A 189 14.82 5.87 -0.63
C LYS A 189 14.41 6.95 0.34
N LEU A 190 13.16 6.92 0.77
CA LEU A 190 12.67 7.73 1.89
C LEU A 190 12.91 6.96 3.18
N HIS A 191 13.82 7.45 4.00
CA HIS A 191 14.03 6.96 5.35
C HIS A 191 13.10 7.72 6.29
N VAL A 192 12.36 7.00 7.13
CA VAL A 192 11.42 7.60 8.07
C VAL A 192 11.71 7.07 9.46
N VAL A 193 11.86 8.00 10.41
CA VAL A 193 11.89 7.74 11.84
C VAL A 193 10.53 8.09 12.42
N ALA A 194 9.87 7.14 13.08
CA ALA A 194 8.56 7.33 13.68
C ALA A 194 8.47 6.63 15.04
N SER A 195 7.68 7.17 15.97
CA SER A 195 7.42 6.52 17.25
C SER A 195 6.59 5.25 17.08
N ASN A 196 6.50 4.43 18.13
CA ASN A 196 5.70 3.20 18.11
C ASN A 196 4.18 3.48 17.94
N LYS A 197 3.73 4.70 18.25
CA LYS A 197 2.36 5.16 17.96
C LYS A 197 2.13 5.45 16.47
N GLY A 198 3.20 5.59 15.69
CA GLY A 198 3.17 5.95 14.28
C GLY A 198 3.23 7.46 14.03
N VAL A 199 3.60 8.25 15.03
CA VAL A 199 3.85 9.69 14.87
C VAL A 199 5.24 9.85 14.28
N PHE A 200 5.31 10.56 13.17
CA PHE A 200 6.56 10.91 12.49
C PHE A 200 7.47 11.75 13.41
N HIS A 201 8.78 11.54 13.35
CA HIS A 201 9.78 12.39 14.02
C HIS A 201 10.70 13.06 12.98
N SER A 202 11.30 12.28 12.09
CA SER A 202 12.18 12.79 11.04
C SER A 202 12.13 11.92 9.79
N MET A 203 12.46 12.53 8.64
CA MET A 203 12.52 11.85 7.35
C MET A 203 13.64 12.42 6.52
N ASP A 204 14.25 11.58 5.68
CA ASP A 204 15.27 12.01 4.74
C ASP A 204 15.27 11.15 3.48
N LEU A 205 15.87 11.68 2.42
CA LEU A 205 15.96 11.03 1.11
C LEU A 205 17.41 10.71 0.77
N THR A 206 17.67 9.45 0.44
CA THR A 206 18.94 9.03 -0.18
C THR A 206 18.69 8.53 -1.60
N LYS A 207 19.74 8.47 -2.43
CA LYS A 207 19.64 7.81 -3.74
C LYS A 207 19.26 6.36 -3.55
N ALA A 208 18.53 5.77 -4.51
CA ALA A 208 18.12 4.38 -4.38
C ALA A 208 19.29 3.38 -4.31
N SER A 209 20.47 3.75 -4.83
CA SER A 209 21.70 2.96 -4.76
C SER A 209 22.39 2.99 -3.39
N VAL A 210 22.07 3.96 -2.53
CA VAL A 210 22.70 4.11 -1.21
C VAL A 210 22.19 3.02 -0.26
N HIS A 211 23.11 2.41 0.49
CA HIS A 211 22.77 1.43 1.52
C HIS A 211 22.09 2.10 2.73
N ASP A 212 21.07 1.44 3.30
CA ASP A 212 20.25 2.02 4.37
C ASP A 212 21.08 2.36 5.62
N VAL A 213 22.15 1.59 5.90
CA VAL A 213 23.10 1.87 6.98
C VAL A 213 23.64 3.31 6.94
N ASN A 214 23.89 3.85 5.75
CA ASN A 214 24.52 5.16 5.62
C ASN A 214 23.61 6.30 6.08
N TYR A 215 22.28 6.09 6.11
CA TYR A 215 21.34 7.06 6.67
C TYR A 215 21.56 7.28 8.18
N LEU A 216 22.16 6.32 8.90
CA LEU A 216 22.38 6.44 10.34
C LEU A 216 23.29 7.61 10.71
N SER A 217 24.17 8.10 9.82
CA SER A 217 24.95 9.32 10.08
C SER A 217 24.06 10.55 10.19
N ASP A 218 22.99 10.60 9.40
CA ASP A 218 22.11 11.77 9.29
C ASP A 218 21.14 11.85 10.47
N ILE A 219 20.77 10.69 11.04
CA ILE A 219 19.93 10.60 12.24
C ILE A 219 20.50 11.41 13.41
N LYS A 220 21.82 11.49 13.54
CA LYS A 220 22.47 12.30 14.59
C LYS A 220 22.06 13.76 14.57
N TYR A 221 21.77 14.29 13.38
CA TYR A 221 21.40 15.68 13.18
C TYR A 221 19.88 15.89 13.19
N SER A 222 19.08 14.83 13.41
CA SER A 222 17.63 14.95 13.43
C SER A 222 17.11 15.59 14.73
N GLY A 223 17.94 15.68 15.76
CA GLY A 223 17.54 16.12 17.11
C GLY A 223 17.04 14.99 18.00
N LEU A 224 17.13 13.74 17.53
CA LEU A 224 16.79 12.56 18.30
C LEU A 224 17.90 12.26 19.31
N ASN A 225 17.58 12.18 20.60
CA ASN A 225 18.55 11.88 21.66
C ASN A 225 17.92 10.96 22.71
N ASN A 226 18.75 10.31 23.52
CA ASN A 226 18.35 9.56 24.73
C ASN A 226 17.22 8.55 24.48
N CYS A 227 17.30 7.78 23.38
CA CYS A 227 16.21 6.91 22.96
C CYS A 227 16.70 5.56 22.42
N THR A 228 15.76 4.63 22.26
CA THR A 228 16.01 3.36 21.56
C THR A 228 15.52 3.46 20.12
N LEU A 229 16.41 3.22 19.17
CA LEU A 229 16.08 3.20 17.74
C LEU A 229 16.02 1.76 17.24
N ILE A 230 14.84 1.29 16.87
CA ILE A 230 14.62 -0.07 16.36
C ILE A 230 14.69 -0.03 14.84
N ALA A 231 15.56 -0.85 14.27
CA ALA A 231 15.78 -0.87 12.82
C ALA A 231 15.81 -2.30 12.26
N ASP A 232 15.64 -2.39 10.95
CA ASP A 232 15.72 -3.65 10.21
C ASP A 232 17.18 -4.10 10.00
N ARG A 233 17.36 -5.33 9.50
CA ARG A 233 18.71 -5.90 9.26
C ARG A 233 19.55 -5.09 8.26
N GLY A 234 18.90 -4.29 7.42
CA GLY A 234 19.55 -3.37 6.48
C GLY A 234 20.32 -2.24 7.18
N TYR A 235 20.09 -2.00 8.47
CA TYR A 235 20.75 -1.00 9.30
C TYR A 235 21.82 -1.58 10.24
N LEU A 236 22.16 -2.87 10.10
CA LEU A 236 23.12 -3.54 10.97
C LEU A 236 24.54 -2.99 10.72
N SER A 237 25.06 -2.21 11.65
CA SER A 237 26.47 -1.78 11.68
C SER A 237 26.94 -1.49 13.10
N SER A 238 28.06 -2.11 13.49
CA SER A 238 28.67 -1.92 14.81
C SER A 238 29.30 -0.54 14.97
N SER A 239 29.89 0.01 13.91
CA SER A 239 30.51 1.35 13.96
C SER A 239 29.44 2.42 14.20
N TYR A 240 28.36 2.42 13.42
CA TYR A 240 27.26 3.36 13.59
C TYR A 240 26.52 3.17 14.92
N GLN A 241 26.41 1.93 15.43
CA GLN A 241 25.80 1.69 16.73
C GLN A 241 26.59 2.37 17.87
N LEU A 242 27.92 2.21 17.88
CA LEU A 242 28.78 2.86 18.87
C LEU A 242 28.74 4.38 18.73
N ASP A 243 28.82 4.85 17.50
CA ASP A 243 28.85 6.26 17.16
C ASP A 243 27.55 6.98 17.57
N LEU A 244 26.38 6.41 17.25
CA LEU A 244 25.07 6.92 17.69
C LEU A 244 24.91 6.91 19.21
N PHE A 245 25.43 5.89 19.89
CA PHE A 245 25.38 5.81 21.34
C PHE A 245 26.26 6.88 22.00
N ASN A 246 27.49 7.07 21.50
CA ASN A 246 28.43 8.04 22.04
C ASN A 246 28.02 9.49 21.72
N SER A 247 27.47 9.75 20.54
CA SER A 247 27.14 11.13 20.12
C SER A 247 25.79 11.63 20.66
N CYS A 248 24.78 10.77 20.69
CA CYS A 248 23.38 11.16 20.91
C CYS A 248 22.68 10.31 21.97
N GLN A 249 23.39 9.37 22.61
CA GLN A 249 22.80 8.36 23.50
C GLN A 249 21.65 7.57 22.84
N ILE A 250 21.76 7.34 21.53
CA ILE A 250 20.80 6.52 20.79
C ILE A 250 21.25 5.05 20.86
N ASN A 251 20.41 4.21 21.47
CA ASN A 251 20.61 2.77 21.48
C ASN A 251 20.00 2.13 20.23
N LEU A 252 20.82 1.91 19.19
CA LEU A 252 20.40 1.23 17.96
C LEU A 252 20.19 -0.28 18.19
N GLN A 253 18.98 -0.76 17.95
CA GLN A 253 18.58 -2.14 18.10
C GLN A 253 18.23 -2.75 16.75
N THR A 254 19.13 -3.60 16.23
CA THR A 254 18.96 -4.35 14.98
C THR A 254 19.03 -5.86 15.21
N PRO A 255 18.27 -6.68 14.47
CA PRO A 255 18.44 -8.12 14.51
C PRO A 255 19.82 -8.52 13.96
N LYS A 256 20.55 -9.34 14.71
CA LYS A 256 21.80 -9.95 14.24
C LYS A 256 21.56 -10.98 13.14
N ARG A 257 22.55 -11.20 12.27
CA ARG A 257 22.53 -12.31 11.30
C ARG A 257 22.77 -13.62 12.05
N MET A 258 22.10 -14.70 11.66
CA MET A 258 22.22 -16.01 12.34
C MET A 258 23.66 -16.53 12.39
N ASN A 259 24.46 -16.22 11.37
CA ASN A 259 25.82 -16.73 11.20
C ASN A 259 26.88 -15.86 11.89
N GLN A 260 26.51 -14.89 12.74
CA GLN A 260 27.49 -14.07 13.47
C GLN A 260 27.99 -14.82 14.71
N HIS A 261 29.31 -14.81 14.92
CA HIS A 261 29.92 -15.22 16.18
C HIS A 261 29.31 -14.37 17.31
N VAL A 262 28.66 -15.02 18.29
CA VAL A 262 27.82 -14.40 19.34
C VAL A 262 26.43 -13.91 18.85
N TYR A 263 25.67 -14.83 18.24
CA TYR A 263 24.24 -14.65 18.00
C TYR A 263 23.47 -14.66 19.33
N LYS A 264 22.76 -13.55 19.62
CA LYS A 264 21.71 -13.52 20.64
C LYS A 264 20.38 -13.29 19.95
N PRO A 265 19.32 -14.02 20.32
CA PRO A 265 17.98 -13.77 19.79
C PRO A 265 17.57 -12.32 20.05
N PHE A 266 17.15 -11.59 19.02
CA PHE A 266 16.65 -10.22 19.17
C PHE A 266 15.51 -10.16 20.21
N PRO A 267 15.43 -9.16 21.10
CA PRO A 267 14.44 -9.14 22.19
C PRO A 267 12.99 -9.23 21.70
N PHE A 268 12.15 -9.99 22.42
CA PHE A 268 10.76 -10.26 22.04
C PHE A 268 9.92 -8.97 21.87
N VAL A 269 10.12 -7.99 22.76
CA VAL A 269 9.40 -6.70 22.73
C VAL A 269 9.62 -5.96 21.40
N PHE A 270 10.86 -5.94 20.90
CA PHE A 270 11.20 -5.28 19.64
C PHE A 270 10.75 -6.07 18.41
N ARG A 271 10.75 -7.41 18.48
CA ARG A 271 10.18 -8.25 17.41
C ARG A 271 8.70 -7.96 17.22
N LYS A 272 7.96 -7.80 18.32
CA LYS A 272 6.53 -7.46 18.31
C LYS A 272 6.28 -6.10 17.64
N ALA A 273 7.06 -5.07 17.98
CA ALA A 273 6.95 -3.75 17.36
C ALA A 273 7.16 -3.81 15.83
N ARG A 274 8.19 -4.54 15.37
CA ARG A 274 8.46 -4.70 13.93
C ARG A 274 7.37 -5.48 13.19
N MET A 275 6.82 -6.54 13.80
CA MET A 275 5.70 -7.30 13.24
C MET A 275 4.49 -6.39 13.01
N PHE A 276 4.19 -5.53 13.99
CA PHE A 276 3.10 -4.56 13.91
C PHE A 276 3.30 -3.53 12.81
N THR A 277 4.50 -2.96 12.69
CA THR A 277 4.85 -2.01 11.63
C THR A 277 4.68 -2.64 10.25
N LYS A 278 5.14 -3.89 10.06
CA LYS A 278 4.96 -4.61 8.79
C LYS A 278 3.48 -4.73 8.41
N ILE A 279 2.62 -5.10 9.36
CA ILE A 279 1.17 -5.19 9.14
C ILE A 279 0.60 -3.82 8.77
N LYS A 280 0.99 -2.76 9.50
CA LYS A 280 0.56 -1.36 9.31
C LYS A 280 1.08 -0.69 8.04
N LYS A 281 2.09 -1.25 7.36
CA LYS A 281 2.58 -0.72 6.07
C LYS A 281 1.89 -1.29 4.84
N ALA A 282 1.29 -2.48 4.91
CA ALA A 282 0.67 -3.06 3.72
C ALA A 282 -0.61 -2.34 3.28
N LYS A 283 -1.12 -2.65 2.09
CA LYS A 283 -2.43 -2.15 1.69
C LYS A 283 -3.53 -2.71 2.61
N ARG A 284 -4.60 -1.95 2.89
CA ARG A 284 -5.80 -2.52 3.53
C ARG A 284 -6.34 -3.69 2.70
N GLY A 285 -6.92 -4.69 3.35
CA GLY A 285 -7.38 -5.93 2.73
C GLY A 285 -6.28 -6.96 2.43
N THR A 286 -5.00 -6.63 2.66
CA THR A 286 -3.88 -7.57 2.46
C THR A 286 -4.04 -8.78 3.38
N LEU A 287 -3.94 -9.98 2.79
CA LEU A 287 -3.97 -11.25 3.51
C LEU A 287 -2.59 -11.63 4.03
N TYR A 288 -2.57 -12.21 5.22
CA TYR A 288 -1.39 -12.75 5.88
C TYR A 288 -1.63 -14.15 6.42
N PHE A 289 -0.57 -14.95 6.41
CA PHE A 289 -0.51 -16.23 7.09
C PHE A 289 0.32 -16.10 8.35
N ALA A 290 -0.01 -16.87 9.40
CA ALA A 290 0.81 -16.91 10.61
C ALA A 290 2.29 -17.28 10.31
N GLU A 291 2.49 -18.10 9.27
CA GLU A 291 3.80 -18.51 8.76
C GLU A 291 4.66 -17.34 8.27
N ASP A 292 4.04 -16.28 7.72
CA ASP A 292 4.73 -15.08 7.22
C ASP A 292 5.49 -14.33 8.32
N PHE A 293 5.16 -14.62 9.58
CA PHE A 293 5.71 -13.96 10.76
C PHE A 293 6.59 -14.87 11.62
N LEU A 294 6.87 -16.11 11.21
CA LEU A 294 7.76 -17.02 11.96
C LEU A 294 9.19 -16.48 12.11
N SER A 295 9.62 -15.60 11.20
CA SER A 295 10.88 -14.86 11.34
C SER A 295 10.93 -13.91 12.55
N TYR A 296 9.78 -13.58 13.15
CA TYR A 296 9.66 -12.73 14.34
C TYR A 296 9.53 -13.53 15.65
N GLY A 297 9.46 -14.86 15.63
CA GLY A 297 9.41 -15.65 16.86
C GLY A 297 8.82 -17.05 16.68
N THR A 298 8.65 -17.76 17.79
CA THR A 298 8.04 -19.10 17.80
C THR A 298 6.58 -19.03 17.40
N ALA A 299 6.03 -20.13 16.86
CA ALA A 299 4.64 -20.19 16.41
C ALA A 299 3.63 -19.77 17.50
N LYS A 300 3.86 -20.16 18.76
CA LYS A 300 3.01 -19.78 19.91
C LYS A 300 3.07 -18.27 20.19
N ALA A 301 4.27 -17.68 20.15
CA ALA A 301 4.46 -16.25 20.38
C ALA A 301 3.85 -15.40 19.27
N VAL A 302 4.01 -15.81 18.01
CA VAL A 302 3.41 -15.18 16.83
C VAL A 302 1.88 -15.26 16.91
N ALA A 303 1.32 -16.43 17.21
CA ALA A 303 -0.12 -16.60 17.35
C ALA A 303 -0.70 -15.67 18.43
N LYS A 304 -0.05 -15.58 19.60
CA LYS A 304 -0.51 -14.68 20.68
C LYS A 304 -0.35 -13.21 20.32
N ALA A 305 0.64 -12.84 19.51
CA ALA A 305 0.81 -11.47 19.04
C ALA A 305 -0.29 -11.11 18.02
N LEU A 306 -0.62 -11.99 17.07
CA LEU A 306 -1.70 -11.79 16.10
C LEU A 306 -3.08 -11.69 16.80
N GLU A 307 -3.37 -12.56 17.77
CA GLU A 307 -4.59 -12.49 18.58
C GLU A 307 -4.76 -11.13 19.30
N ARG A 308 -3.67 -10.59 19.85
CA ARG A 308 -3.71 -9.25 20.47
C ARG A 308 -3.90 -8.12 19.46
N HIS A 309 -3.48 -8.30 18.20
CA HIS A 309 -3.70 -7.31 17.15
C HIS A 309 -5.12 -7.37 16.59
N GLU A 310 -5.72 -8.55 16.60
CA GLU A 310 -7.15 -8.75 16.35
C GLU A 310 -7.98 -8.02 17.40
N GLN A 311 -7.65 -8.16 18.70
CA GLN A 311 -8.30 -7.41 19.79
C GLN A 311 -8.14 -5.88 19.72
N LYS A 312 -7.20 -5.39 18.91
CA LYS A 312 -6.94 -3.95 18.72
C LYS A 312 -7.49 -3.42 17.39
N ASP A 313 -8.32 -4.20 16.69
CA ASP A 313 -8.92 -3.86 15.40
C ASP A 313 -7.91 -3.41 14.33
N VAL A 314 -6.72 -4.04 14.32
CA VAL A 314 -5.70 -3.78 13.29
C VAL A 314 -5.77 -4.83 12.18
N ILE A 315 -6.12 -6.06 12.55
CA ILE A 315 -6.31 -7.19 11.64
C ILE A 315 -7.60 -7.92 12.00
N GLU A 316 -8.24 -8.54 11.02
CA GLU A 316 -9.35 -9.45 11.22
C GLU A 316 -8.87 -10.88 10.96
N ARG A 317 -9.21 -11.82 11.85
CA ARG A 317 -8.98 -13.24 11.59
C ARG A 317 -10.04 -13.76 10.61
N ILE A 318 -9.60 -14.25 9.46
CA ILE A 318 -10.46 -14.81 8.42
C ILE A 318 -10.73 -16.30 8.68
N SER A 319 -9.69 -17.03 9.06
CA SER A 319 -9.74 -18.45 9.44
C SER A 319 -8.52 -18.79 10.29
N ARG A 320 -8.43 -20.03 10.79
CA ARG A 320 -7.28 -20.48 11.59
C ARG A 320 -5.98 -20.28 10.80
N GLY A 321 -5.13 -19.37 11.30
CA GLY A 321 -3.83 -19.07 10.70
C GLY A 321 -3.88 -18.12 9.49
N ILE A 322 -5.05 -17.57 9.13
CA ILE A 322 -5.24 -16.62 8.03
C ILE A 322 -5.86 -15.34 8.59
N TYR A 323 -5.19 -14.22 8.35
CA TYR A 323 -5.58 -12.90 8.82
C TYR A 323 -5.66 -11.94 7.64
N SER A 324 -6.48 -10.91 7.75
CA SER A 324 -6.51 -9.79 6.81
C SER A 324 -6.25 -8.49 7.54
N ARG A 325 -5.55 -7.56 6.91
CA ARG A 325 -5.56 -6.18 7.39
C ARG A 325 -6.96 -5.61 7.18
N ILE A 326 -7.56 -5.09 8.24
CA ILE A 326 -8.91 -4.50 8.17
C ILE A 326 -8.96 -3.47 7.06
N ASP A 327 -9.93 -3.66 6.17
CA ASP A 327 -10.34 -2.68 5.19
C ASP A 327 -11.75 -2.24 5.55
N VAL A 328 -12.04 -0.96 5.41
CA VAL A 328 -13.33 -0.40 5.86
C VAL A 328 -13.87 0.43 4.71
N ASP A 329 -15.06 0.04 4.27
CA ASP A 329 -15.89 0.88 3.42
C ASP A 329 -16.69 1.86 4.29
N PRO A 330 -16.77 3.15 3.94
CA PRO A 330 -17.49 4.14 4.73
C PRO A 330 -18.99 3.82 4.93
N ILE A 331 -19.61 3.07 4.01
CA ILE A 331 -21.04 2.77 4.01
C ILE A 331 -21.29 1.34 4.51
N ILE A 332 -20.51 0.38 4.00
CA ILE A 332 -20.71 -1.06 4.25
C ILE A 332 -20.02 -1.51 5.55
N GLY A 333 -19.06 -0.74 6.06
CA GLY A 333 -18.27 -1.09 7.24
C GLY A 333 -17.09 -2.01 6.87
N SER A 334 -16.74 -2.96 7.75
CA SER A 334 -15.59 -3.85 7.53
C SER A 334 -15.75 -4.69 6.26
N LEU A 335 -14.86 -4.47 5.30
CA LEU A 335 -14.80 -5.22 4.05
C LEU A 335 -14.00 -6.51 4.25
N LYS A 336 -14.69 -7.64 4.12
CA LYS A 336 -14.02 -8.94 4.12
C LYS A 336 -13.41 -9.23 2.74
N PRO A 337 -12.20 -9.80 2.68
CA PRO A 337 -11.62 -10.27 1.44
C PRO A 337 -12.55 -11.25 0.73
N SER A 338 -12.58 -11.18 -0.61
CA SER A 338 -13.40 -12.09 -1.41
C SER A 338 -12.90 -13.53 -1.30
N THR A 339 -13.78 -14.49 -1.59
CA THR A 339 -13.45 -15.92 -1.62
C THR A 339 -12.32 -16.22 -2.59
N GLU A 340 -12.27 -15.52 -3.71
CA GLU A 340 -11.26 -15.65 -4.75
C GLU A 340 -9.92 -15.09 -4.28
N ALA A 341 -9.92 -13.94 -3.61
CA ALA A 341 -8.70 -13.34 -3.05
C ALA A 341 -8.07 -14.27 -2.00
N ILE A 342 -8.89 -14.88 -1.14
CA ILE A 342 -8.44 -15.86 -0.14
C ILE A 342 -7.88 -17.10 -0.84
N ALA A 343 -8.59 -17.64 -1.84
CA ALA A 343 -8.14 -18.82 -2.56
C ALA A 343 -6.83 -18.60 -3.30
N GLU A 344 -6.66 -17.44 -3.95
CA GLU A 344 -5.44 -17.07 -4.64
C GLU A 344 -4.27 -16.84 -3.68
N ALA A 345 -4.51 -16.27 -2.49
CA ALA A 345 -3.47 -16.14 -1.47
C ALA A 345 -2.97 -17.52 -1.00
N ILE A 346 -3.87 -18.48 -0.80
CA ILE A 346 -3.53 -19.85 -0.42
C ILE A 346 -2.78 -20.55 -1.55
N ARG A 347 -3.24 -20.41 -2.80
CA ARG A 347 -2.57 -20.94 -3.99
C ARG A 347 -1.10 -20.50 -4.04
N LYS A 348 -0.84 -19.21 -3.83
CA LYS A 348 0.51 -18.64 -3.83
C LYS A 348 1.37 -19.18 -2.68
N ARG A 349 0.80 -19.29 -1.47
CA ARG A 349 1.50 -19.82 -0.29
C ARG A 349 1.90 -21.29 -0.49
N ASP A 350 0.94 -22.11 -0.88
CA ASP A 350 1.12 -23.55 -1.05
C ASP A 350 1.89 -23.89 -2.34
N LYS A 351 2.12 -22.89 -3.21
CA LYS A 351 2.68 -23.05 -4.58
C LYS A 351 1.92 -24.11 -5.38
N ALA A 352 0.62 -24.20 -5.15
CA ALA A 352 -0.26 -25.16 -5.79
C ALA A 352 -0.95 -24.55 -7.02
N ARG A 353 -1.53 -25.39 -7.86
CA ARG A 353 -2.54 -24.97 -8.84
C ARG A 353 -3.92 -25.15 -8.25
N ILE A 354 -4.81 -24.24 -8.60
CA ILE A 354 -6.22 -24.34 -8.25
C ILE A 354 -7.08 -24.04 -9.47
N MET A 355 -8.26 -24.65 -9.55
CA MET A 355 -9.25 -24.39 -10.59
C MET A 355 -10.64 -24.32 -9.98
N LEU A 356 -11.41 -23.29 -10.31
CA LEU A 356 -12.79 -23.14 -9.85
C LEU A 356 -13.68 -24.20 -10.51
N THR A 357 -14.58 -24.81 -9.75
CA THR A 357 -15.46 -25.89 -10.24
C THR A 357 -16.87 -25.81 -9.63
N GLY A 358 -17.77 -26.68 -10.10
CA GLY A 358 -19.14 -26.78 -9.63
C GLY A 358 -20.01 -25.56 -9.97
N ALA A 359 -21.04 -25.33 -9.16
CA ALA A 359 -21.93 -24.17 -9.28
C ALA A 359 -21.20 -22.81 -9.35
N ALA A 360 -20.03 -22.69 -8.72
CA ALA A 360 -19.23 -21.47 -8.79
C ALA A 360 -18.61 -21.24 -10.18
N ALA A 361 -18.27 -22.30 -10.91
CA ALA A 361 -17.80 -22.18 -12.29
C ALA A 361 -18.93 -21.77 -13.25
N LEU A 362 -20.14 -22.31 -13.04
CA LEU A 362 -21.34 -21.93 -13.79
C LEU A 362 -21.67 -20.45 -13.57
N ASN A 363 -21.68 -20.01 -12.30
CA ASN A 363 -21.93 -18.62 -11.96
C ASN A 363 -20.89 -17.66 -12.53
N ALA A 364 -19.60 -18.03 -12.50
CA ALA A 364 -18.53 -17.21 -13.05
C ALA A 364 -18.60 -17.02 -14.58
N LEU A 365 -19.26 -17.94 -15.30
CA LEU A 365 -19.52 -17.85 -16.74
C LEU A 365 -20.93 -17.31 -17.07
N GLY A 366 -21.70 -16.87 -16.07
CA GLY A 366 -23.07 -16.41 -16.29
C GLY A 366 -24.06 -17.50 -16.71
N LEU A 367 -23.67 -18.78 -16.65
CA LEU A 367 -24.53 -19.93 -16.92
C LEU A 367 -25.53 -20.20 -15.78
N SER A 368 -25.28 -19.62 -14.60
CA SER A 368 -26.21 -19.65 -13.47
C SER A 368 -26.19 -18.34 -12.71
N THR A 369 -27.35 -17.85 -12.30
CA THR A 369 -27.51 -16.67 -11.43
C THR A 369 -27.38 -17.02 -9.95
N GLN A 370 -27.37 -18.30 -9.59
CA GLN A 370 -27.32 -18.74 -8.20
C GLN A 370 -25.93 -18.53 -7.61
N ILE A 371 -25.84 -17.67 -6.59
CA ILE A 371 -24.60 -17.44 -5.85
C ILE A 371 -24.35 -18.62 -4.92
N PRO A 372 -23.26 -19.40 -5.09
CA PRO A 372 -23.02 -20.59 -4.28
C PRO A 372 -22.59 -20.21 -2.86
N MET A 373 -23.21 -20.85 -1.87
CA MET A 373 -22.80 -20.72 -0.45
C MET A 373 -21.43 -21.36 -0.17
N ASN A 374 -21.07 -22.38 -0.94
CA ASN A 374 -19.80 -23.09 -0.83
C ASN A 374 -19.05 -23.00 -2.16
N VAL A 375 -17.92 -22.31 -2.18
CA VAL A 375 -17.05 -22.19 -3.36
C VAL A 375 -16.10 -23.38 -3.37
N VAL A 376 -16.05 -24.12 -4.47
CA VAL A 376 -15.23 -25.32 -4.59
C VAL A 376 -14.09 -25.07 -5.58
N TYR A 377 -12.86 -25.34 -5.15
CA TYR A 377 -11.66 -25.33 -5.97
C TYR A 377 -11.09 -26.74 -6.05
N LEU A 378 -10.75 -27.19 -7.25
CA LEU A 378 -9.84 -28.32 -7.45
C LEU A 378 -8.41 -27.86 -7.17
N THR A 379 -7.57 -28.70 -6.57
CA THR A 379 -6.16 -28.40 -6.32
C THR A 379 -5.26 -29.64 -6.43
N ASP A 380 -4.00 -29.46 -6.80
CA ASP A 380 -2.95 -30.48 -6.67
C ASP A 380 -2.24 -30.42 -5.31
N GLY A 381 -2.54 -29.40 -4.50
CA GLY A 381 -2.06 -29.26 -3.12
C GLY A 381 -2.89 -30.05 -2.10
N ALA A 382 -2.80 -29.63 -0.84
CA ALA A 382 -3.53 -30.29 0.25
C ALA A 382 -5.03 -29.97 0.22
N ALA A 383 -5.85 -31.02 0.27
CA ALA A 383 -7.30 -30.89 0.46
C ALA A 383 -7.59 -30.26 1.82
N ARG A 384 -8.48 -29.26 1.84
CA ARG A 384 -8.86 -28.56 3.07
C ARG A 384 -10.18 -27.82 2.92
N LYS A 385 -10.82 -27.54 4.05
CA LYS A 385 -12.03 -26.72 4.14
C LYS A 385 -11.74 -25.47 4.95
N ILE A 386 -12.19 -24.33 4.46
CA ILE A 386 -12.04 -23.03 5.11
C ILE A 386 -13.42 -22.49 5.38
N ASN A 387 -13.74 -22.28 6.65
CA ASN A 387 -15.00 -21.70 7.08
C ASN A 387 -14.84 -20.17 7.14
N LEU A 388 -15.71 -19.45 6.42
CA LEU A 388 -15.77 -17.99 6.34
C LEU A 388 -17.13 -17.52 6.86
N GLY A 389 -17.41 -17.82 8.13
CA GLY A 389 -18.74 -17.61 8.73
C GLY A 389 -19.82 -18.43 8.02
N LYS A 390 -20.73 -17.75 7.31
CA LYS A 390 -21.83 -18.39 6.56
C LYS A 390 -21.38 -19.07 5.26
N ARG A 391 -20.26 -18.64 4.66
CA ARG A 391 -19.71 -19.21 3.41
C ARG A 391 -18.56 -20.16 3.70
N LYS A 392 -18.28 -21.09 2.78
CA LYS A 392 -17.12 -22.00 2.88
C LYS A 392 -16.34 -22.07 1.59
N ILE A 393 -15.02 -22.23 1.68
CA ILE A 393 -14.16 -22.59 0.55
C ILE A 393 -13.70 -24.03 0.75
N LEU A 394 -13.92 -24.87 -0.27
CA LEU A 394 -13.51 -26.26 -0.27
C LEU A 394 -12.44 -26.50 -1.34
N PHE A 395 -11.25 -26.92 -0.90
CA PHE A 395 -10.20 -27.41 -1.79
C PHE A 395 -10.29 -28.93 -1.90
N LYS A 396 -10.67 -29.43 -3.07
CA LYS A 396 -10.70 -30.86 -3.40
C LYS A 396 -9.43 -31.25 -4.14
N LYS A 397 -8.72 -32.25 -3.64
CA LYS A 397 -7.52 -32.76 -4.31
C LYS A 397 -7.91 -33.42 -5.64
N THR A 398 -7.15 -33.16 -6.70
CA THR A 398 -7.34 -33.77 -8.02
C THR A 398 -6.00 -34.10 -8.67
N SER A 399 -6.04 -34.91 -9.74
CA SER A 399 -4.85 -35.18 -10.54
C SER A 399 -4.37 -33.91 -11.27
N PRO A 400 -3.06 -33.67 -11.37
CA PRO A 400 -2.45 -32.59 -12.15
C PRO A 400 -3.08 -32.33 -13.52
N LYS A 401 -3.48 -33.40 -14.23
CA LYS A 401 -4.13 -33.35 -15.54
C LYS A 401 -5.37 -32.44 -15.59
N ASN A 402 -6.18 -32.43 -14.52
CA ASN A 402 -7.39 -31.62 -14.45
C ASN A 402 -7.11 -30.12 -14.18
N LEU A 403 -5.86 -29.78 -13.89
CA LEU A 403 -5.37 -28.43 -13.62
C LEU A 403 -4.34 -27.97 -14.66
N SER A 404 -4.21 -28.72 -15.76
CA SER A 404 -3.23 -28.46 -16.81
C SER A 404 -3.69 -27.41 -17.83
N ALA A 405 -4.96 -26.98 -17.78
CA ALA A 405 -5.46 -25.94 -18.67
C ALA A 405 -4.68 -24.63 -18.45
N ILE A 406 -4.21 -24.04 -19.54
CA ILE A 406 -3.38 -22.84 -19.54
C ILE A 406 -4.26 -21.59 -19.57
N GLY A 407 -5.31 -21.61 -20.39
CA GLY A 407 -6.25 -20.51 -20.51
C GLY A 407 -7.21 -20.45 -19.32
N LYS A 408 -7.51 -19.23 -18.90
CA LYS A 408 -8.32 -18.99 -17.69
C LYS A 408 -9.79 -19.29 -17.97
N ILE A 409 -10.29 -18.87 -19.13
CA ILE A 409 -11.68 -19.06 -19.55
C ILE A 409 -11.88 -20.48 -20.06
N SER A 410 -11.00 -20.97 -20.94
CA SER A 410 -11.04 -22.36 -21.44
C SER A 410 -11.01 -23.39 -20.31
N GLY A 411 -10.14 -23.22 -19.32
CA GLY A 411 -10.09 -24.08 -18.13
C GLY A 411 -11.39 -24.05 -17.33
N LEU A 412 -11.99 -22.87 -17.15
CA LEU A 412 -13.26 -22.69 -16.44
C LEU A 412 -14.44 -23.31 -17.19
N VAL A 413 -14.49 -23.14 -18.52
CA VAL A 413 -15.49 -23.74 -19.41
C VAL A 413 -15.45 -25.26 -19.34
N ILE A 414 -14.26 -25.86 -19.33
CA ILE A 414 -14.13 -27.31 -19.17
C ILE A 414 -14.75 -27.78 -17.84
N GLN A 415 -14.56 -27.04 -16.74
CA GLN A 415 -15.14 -27.39 -15.45
C GLN A 415 -16.65 -27.17 -15.40
N ALA A 416 -17.14 -26.07 -15.98
CA ALA A 416 -18.56 -25.76 -16.08
C ALA A 416 -19.32 -26.83 -16.89
N LEU A 417 -18.80 -27.20 -18.07
CA LEU A 417 -19.38 -28.26 -18.89
C LEU A 417 -19.34 -29.61 -18.18
N LYS A 418 -18.25 -29.96 -17.48
CA LYS A 418 -18.21 -31.18 -16.64
C LYS A 418 -19.30 -31.19 -15.56
N GLU A 419 -19.64 -30.04 -14.99
CA GLU A 419 -20.70 -29.92 -13.98
C GLU A 419 -22.10 -30.07 -14.59
N ILE A 420 -22.35 -29.47 -15.76
CA ILE A 420 -23.64 -29.61 -16.47
C ILE A 420 -23.84 -31.07 -16.92
N GLY A 421 -22.81 -31.67 -17.52
CA GLY A 421 -22.85 -33.02 -18.08
C GLY A 421 -23.29 -33.09 -19.54
N LYS A 422 -22.87 -34.14 -20.25
CA LYS A 422 -22.95 -34.26 -21.71
C LYS A 422 -24.35 -34.04 -22.30
N ASP A 423 -25.38 -34.57 -21.65
CA ASP A 423 -26.74 -34.62 -22.21
C ASP A 423 -27.68 -33.54 -21.64
N LYS A 424 -27.13 -32.58 -20.87
CA LYS A 424 -27.91 -31.54 -20.19
C LYS A 424 -27.60 -30.12 -20.67
N VAL A 425 -26.59 -29.96 -21.53
CA VAL A 425 -26.20 -28.64 -22.04
C VAL A 425 -27.22 -28.16 -23.07
N THR A 426 -27.77 -26.97 -22.84
CA THR A 426 -28.72 -26.32 -23.76
C THR A 426 -27.99 -25.51 -24.84
N GLU A 427 -28.66 -25.26 -25.97
CA GLU A 427 -28.05 -24.47 -27.06
C GLU A 427 -27.75 -23.03 -26.63
N GLN A 428 -28.58 -22.44 -25.76
CA GLN A 428 -28.34 -21.10 -25.20
C GLN A 428 -27.04 -21.04 -24.36
N GLU A 429 -26.80 -22.05 -23.52
CA GLU A 429 -25.57 -22.17 -22.75
C GLU A 429 -24.35 -22.36 -23.66
N ILE A 430 -24.47 -23.13 -24.74
CA ILE A 430 -23.42 -23.28 -25.74
C ILE A 430 -23.07 -21.92 -26.36
N GLN A 431 -24.06 -21.15 -26.79
CA GLN A 431 -23.81 -19.82 -27.38
C GLN A 431 -23.10 -18.88 -26.40
N LEU A 432 -23.50 -18.87 -25.12
CA LEU A 432 -22.84 -18.06 -24.09
C LEU A 432 -21.38 -18.51 -23.86
N ILE A 433 -21.15 -19.82 -23.81
CA ILE A 433 -19.80 -20.40 -23.68
C ILE A 433 -18.91 -20.00 -24.85
N LEU A 434 -19.41 -20.09 -26.08
CA LEU A 434 -18.66 -19.73 -27.28
C LEU A 434 -18.25 -18.25 -27.25
N LYS A 435 -19.17 -17.36 -26.87
CA LYS A 435 -18.90 -15.93 -26.68
C LYS A 435 -17.78 -15.68 -25.65
N HIS A 436 -17.74 -16.44 -24.56
CA HIS A 436 -16.65 -16.35 -23.59
C HIS A 436 -15.32 -16.84 -24.19
N LEU A 437 -15.32 -17.96 -24.91
CA LEU A 437 -14.11 -18.54 -25.52
C LEU A 437 -13.50 -17.66 -26.61
N GLU A 438 -14.29 -16.85 -27.31
CA GLU A 438 -13.78 -15.89 -28.32
C GLU A 438 -12.76 -14.89 -27.74
N SER A 439 -12.93 -14.55 -26.45
CA SER A 439 -12.04 -13.63 -25.73
C SER A 439 -10.75 -14.28 -25.20
N GLU A 440 -10.62 -15.60 -25.29
CA GLU A 440 -9.39 -16.32 -24.92
C GLU A 440 -8.38 -16.28 -26.07
N ASP A 441 -7.10 -16.35 -25.71
CA ASP A 441 -6.00 -16.46 -26.66
C ASP A 441 -6.13 -17.77 -27.51
N PRO A 442 -6.10 -17.69 -28.85
CA PRO A 442 -6.31 -18.85 -29.71
C PRO A 442 -5.33 -20.00 -29.45
N TYR A 443 -4.07 -19.70 -29.18
CA TYR A 443 -3.04 -20.70 -28.94
C TYR A 443 -3.31 -21.46 -27.62
N ARG A 444 -3.69 -20.74 -26.55
CA ARG A 444 -4.10 -21.37 -25.28
C ARG A 444 -5.35 -22.21 -25.45
N LEU A 445 -6.33 -21.70 -26.20
CA LEU A 445 -7.58 -22.42 -26.46
C LEU A 445 -7.33 -23.74 -27.18
N GLU A 446 -6.50 -23.76 -28.22
CA GLU A 446 -6.18 -24.98 -28.98
C GLU A 446 -5.51 -26.03 -28.10
N GLN A 447 -4.56 -25.62 -27.26
CA GLN A 447 -3.88 -26.51 -26.32
C GLN A 447 -4.84 -27.10 -25.29
N ASP A 448 -5.74 -26.27 -24.74
CA ASP A 448 -6.70 -26.71 -23.72
C ASP A 448 -7.79 -27.63 -24.27
N ILE A 449 -8.18 -27.46 -25.53
CA ILE A 449 -9.10 -28.38 -26.22
C ILE A 449 -8.52 -29.81 -26.20
N ARG A 450 -7.22 -30.00 -26.41
CA ARG A 450 -6.59 -31.34 -26.39
C ARG A 450 -6.72 -32.01 -25.01
N LEU A 451 -6.76 -31.22 -23.94
CA LEU A 451 -6.88 -31.70 -22.56
C LEU A 451 -8.33 -32.06 -22.16
N ALA A 452 -9.33 -31.54 -22.85
CA ALA A 452 -10.75 -31.76 -22.53
C ALA A 452 -11.26 -33.15 -22.96
N PRO A 453 -12.31 -33.70 -22.33
CA PRO A 453 -13.06 -34.86 -22.83
C PRO A 453 -13.65 -34.62 -24.23
N GLU A 454 -13.78 -35.66 -25.06
CA GLU A 454 -14.13 -35.52 -26.48
C GLU A 454 -15.39 -34.68 -26.73
N TRP A 455 -16.46 -34.92 -25.98
CA TRP A 455 -17.70 -34.18 -26.16
C TRP A 455 -17.56 -32.67 -25.86
N ILE A 456 -16.69 -32.28 -24.92
CA ILE A 456 -16.36 -30.88 -24.64
C ILE A 456 -15.50 -30.31 -25.77
N ARG A 457 -14.57 -31.10 -26.34
CA ARG A 457 -13.74 -30.67 -27.48
C ARG A 457 -14.60 -30.25 -28.66
N ILE A 458 -15.64 -31.03 -28.96
CA ILE A 458 -16.56 -30.75 -30.07
C ILE A 458 -17.19 -29.36 -29.93
N ILE A 459 -17.62 -28.99 -28.71
CA ILE A 459 -18.21 -27.68 -28.42
C ILE A 459 -17.13 -26.59 -28.54
N MET A 460 -16.00 -26.73 -27.85
CA MET A 460 -14.95 -25.72 -27.83
C MET A 460 -14.32 -25.45 -29.21
N ARG A 461 -14.21 -26.47 -30.08
CA ARG A 461 -13.72 -26.33 -31.46
C ARG A 461 -14.58 -25.38 -32.31
N LYS A 462 -15.87 -25.22 -32.00
CA LYS A 462 -16.73 -24.27 -32.73
C LYS A 462 -16.23 -22.83 -32.56
N ALA A 463 -15.64 -22.48 -31.41
CA ALA A 463 -15.09 -21.16 -31.15
C ALA A 463 -13.82 -20.84 -31.96
N LEU A 464 -13.11 -21.86 -32.46
CA LEU A 464 -11.95 -21.66 -33.34
C LEU A 464 -12.35 -21.41 -34.80
N LYS A 465 -13.54 -21.86 -35.22
CA LYS A 465 -14.04 -21.71 -36.60
C LYS A 465 -14.63 -20.34 -36.90
N ASN A 466 -14.90 -19.54 -35.87
CA ASN A 466 -15.47 -18.20 -35.97
C ASN A 466 -14.41 -17.08 -35.99
N LYS A 467 -13.11 -17.42 -36.14
CA LYS A 467 -12.00 -16.46 -36.20
C LYS A 467 -11.32 -16.44 -37.56
#